data_AF-A0A7X7L7X0-F1
#
_entry.id   AF-A0A7X7L7X0-F1
#
_cell.length_a   1.000
_cell.length_b   1.000
_cell.length_c   1.000
_cell.angle_alpha   90.00
_cell.angle_beta   90.00
_cell.angle_gamma   90.00
#
_symmetry.space_group_name_H-M   'P 1'
#
loop_
_entity.id
_entity.type
_entity.pdbx_description
1 polymer ?
#
loop_
_entity_poly.entity_id
_entity_poly.type
_entity_poly.pdbx_seq_one_letter_code
_entity_poly.pdbx_strand_id
1 'polypeptide(L)'
;MFDIHIKKEIEWKAFWIHDPIFKKQPIVQPIDAKRSKYLRTEIHNRHTLFRKEFEVKDIKIKSAKLYVTADDCYKAYINGQFIAYGPAQAFCFSYNYNVFEIKKLLKPGINTLAFHVFYQGMLNMALISADNLNGMICMLEIEYADGYTQMISSDSSFRCHQLMSYTFDKVYGYETQFAENIDLNYFPYGWNEKGFDDSGWITPFISSVPYPMFYN
;
A
#
# COMPACT_ATOMS: atom_id res chain seq x y z
N MET A 1 10.39 -10.01 17.38
CA MET A 1 11.05 -10.36 16.11
C MET A 1 9.96 -10.93 15.21
N PHE A 2 9.68 -10.30 14.07
CA PHE A 2 8.69 -10.80 13.12
C PHE A 2 9.36 -11.86 12.24
N ASP A 3 8.78 -13.06 12.13
CA ASP A 3 9.34 -14.14 11.32
C ASP A 3 9.10 -13.86 9.82
N ILE A 4 10.17 -13.48 9.10
CA ILE A 4 10.13 -13.23 7.66
C ILE A 4 10.20 -14.58 6.93
N HIS A 5 9.09 -14.99 6.29
CA HIS A 5 9.04 -16.18 5.45
C HIS A 5 9.03 -15.79 3.97
N ILE A 6 9.93 -16.37 3.16
CA ILE A 6 9.95 -16.20 1.70
C ILE A 6 9.20 -17.38 1.06
N LYS A 7 7.96 -17.16 0.59
CA LYS A 7 7.29 -18.11 -0.32
C LYS A 7 7.79 -17.83 -1.74
N LYS A 8 8.26 -18.87 -2.45
CA LYS A 8 8.79 -18.71 -3.82
C LYS A 8 7.72 -18.22 -4.82
N GLU A 9 6.47 -18.64 -4.62
CA GLU A 9 5.33 -18.20 -5.43
C GLU A 9 4.11 -18.05 -4.50
N ILE A 10 3.43 -16.93 -4.61
CA ILE A 10 2.18 -16.63 -3.90
C ILE A 10 1.07 -16.50 -4.94
N GLU A 11 -0.03 -17.22 -4.72
CA GLU A 11 -1.25 -17.01 -5.49
C GLU A 11 -2.02 -15.86 -4.84
N TRP A 12 -1.99 -14.68 -5.46
CA TRP A 12 -2.72 -13.52 -4.95
C TRP A 12 -4.22 -13.68 -5.21
N LYS A 13 -5.00 -13.80 -4.13
CA LYS A 13 -6.46 -13.70 -4.16
C LYS A 13 -6.92 -12.32 -3.74
N ALA A 14 -6.26 -11.31 -4.30
CA ALA A 14 -6.43 -9.90 -3.98
C ALA A 14 -6.20 -9.06 -5.23
N PHE A 15 -6.68 -7.82 -5.21
CA PHE A 15 -6.53 -6.87 -6.30
C PHE A 15 -5.54 -5.77 -5.90
N TRP A 16 -4.79 -5.28 -6.88
CA TRP A 16 -4.11 -4.00 -6.72
C TRP A 16 -5.15 -2.89 -6.59
N ILE A 17 -5.01 -2.09 -5.54
CA ILE A 17 -5.84 -0.94 -5.25
C ILE A 17 -4.99 0.33 -5.34
N HIS A 18 -5.53 1.33 -5.99
CA HIS A 18 -4.83 2.55 -6.38
C HIS A 18 -5.59 3.78 -5.94
N ASP A 19 -4.86 4.90 -5.84
CA ASP A 19 -5.48 6.21 -5.80
C ASP A 19 -6.19 6.50 -7.15
N PRO A 20 -7.50 6.83 -7.15
CA PRO A 20 -8.26 7.08 -8.38
C PRO A 20 -7.68 8.15 -9.32
N ILE A 21 -6.79 9.03 -8.85
CA ILE A 21 -6.11 10.02 -9.72
C ILE A 21 -5.28 9.35 -10.83
N PHE A 22 -4.75 8.14 -10.57
CA PHE A 22 -3.91 7.42 -11.53
C PHE A 22 -4.71 6.69 -12.61
N LYS A 23 -6.02 6.53 -12.46
CA LYS A 23 -6.88 5.89 -13.48
C LYS A 23 -6.78 6.56 -14.85
N LYS A 24 -6.48 7.86 -14.89
CA LYS A 24 -6.40 8.66 -16.11
C LYS A 24 -4.97 8.87 -16.62
N GLN A 25 -3.97 8.29 -15.95
CA GLN A 25 -2.57 8.52 -16.28
C GLN A 25 -2.05 7.43 -17.22
N PRO A 26 -1.33 7.78 -18.30
CA PRO A 26 -0.68 6.77 -19.12
C PRO A 26 0.45 6.13 -18.33
N ILE A 27 0.55 4.80 -18.39
CA ILE A 27 1.71 4.09 -17.88
C ILE A 27 2.92 4.49 -18.71
N VAL A 28 4.02 4.81 -18.05
CA VAL A 28 5.27 5.19 -18.69
C VAL A 28 6.29 4.09 -18.42
N GLN A 29 6.99 3.60 -19.45
CA GLN A 29 8.07 2.64 -19.19
C GLN A 29 9.28 3.36 -18.56
N PRO A 30 9.93 2.80 -17.54
CA PRO A 30 11.15 3.40 -16.96
C PRO A 30 12.26 3.64 -17.99
N ILE A 31 12.35 2.81 -19.04
CA ILE A 31 13.31 3.03 -20.13
C ILE A 31 12.98 4.28 -20.96
N ASP A 32 11.71 4.59 -21.14
CA ASP A 32 11.25 5.78 -21.86
C ASP A 32 11.33 7.04 -20.97
N ALA A 33 11.07 6.90 -19.68
CA ALA A 33 11.29 7.95 -18.66
C ALA A 33 12.77 8.36 -18.55
N LYS A 34 13.71 7.45 -18.84
CA LYS A 34 15.14 7.74 -18.98
C LYS A 34 15.48 8.51 -20.26
N ARG A 35 14.74 8.28 -21.35
CA ARG A 35 14.98 8.90 -22.67
C ARG A 35 14.48 10.34 -22.72
N SER A 36 13.44 10.68 -21.97
CA SER A 36 12.91 12.05 -21.95
C SER A 36 12.25 12.38 -20.62
N LYS A 37 12.60 13.55 -20.06
CA LYS A 37 11.91 14.13 -18.90
C LYS A 37 10.43 14.43 -19.17
N TYR A 38 10.04 14.59 -20.45
CA TYR A 38 8.65 14.84 -20.87
C TYR A 38 7.80 13.56 -20.93
N LEU A 39 8.42 12.40 -20.74
CA LEU A 39 7.76 11.12 -20.62
C LEU A 39 7.79 10.68 -19.15
N ARG A 40 7.49 11.57 -18.20
CA ARG A 40 7.42 11.27 -16.77
C ARG A 40 6.07 11.70 -16.22
N THR A 41 5.68 11.12 -15.09
CA THR A 41 4.50 11.59 -14.37
C THR A 41 4.63 13.06 -13.94
N GLU A 42 3.49 13.74 -13.86
CA GLU A 42 3.38 15.05 -13.19
C GLU A 42 2.99 14.90 -11.70
N ILE A 43 2.68 13.67 -11.28
CA ILE A 43 2.24 13.36 -9.92
C ILE A 43 3.46 13.01 -9.07
N HIS A 44 3.86 13.96 -8.23
CA HIS A 44 4.97 13.81 -7.29
C HIS A 44 4.48 13.84 -5.85
N ASN A 45 5.27 13.26 -4.94
CA ASN A 45 5.07 13.30 -3.49
C ASN A 45 3.64 12.90 -3.07
N ARG A 46 3.11 11.81 -3.63
CA ARG A 46 1.71 11.43 -3.44
C ARG A 46 1.60 10.47 -2.26
N HIS A 47 0.86 10.90 -1.24
CA HIS A 47 0.52 10.09 -0.08
C HIS A 47 -0.95 9.68 -0.14
N THR A 48 -1.20 8.39 0.00
CA THR A 48 -2.56 7.82 -0.04
C THR A 48 -2.75 6.89 1.14
N LEU A 49 -3.84 7.07 1.87
CA LEU A 49 -4.24 6.20 2.96
C LEU A 49 -5.26 5.19 2.45
N PHE A 50 -5.05 3.92 2.78
CA PHE A 50 -6.00 2.85 2.54
C PHE A 50 -6.38 2.21 3.87
N ARG A 51 -7.67 1.99 4.11
CA ARG A 51 -8.14 1.29 5.32
C ARG A 51 -9.29 0.35 5.03
N LYS A 52 -9.41 -0.69 5.85
CA LYS A 52 -10.55 -1.61 5.89
C LYS A 52 -10.75 -2.09 7.32
N GLU A 53 -11.99 -2.01 7.79
CA GLU A 53 -12.40 -2.74 8.98
C GLU A 53 -12.86 -4.13 8.61
N PHE A 54 -12.55 -5.10 9.46
CA PHE A 54 -12.94 -6.49 9.28
C PHE A 54 -13.19 -7.14 10.63
N GLU A 55 -14.05 -8.16 10.63
CA GLU A 55 -14.39 -8.90 11.83
C GLU A 55 -13.51 -10.15 11.97
N VAL A 56 -12.99 -10.36 13.18
CA VAL A 56 -12.26 -11.56 13.57
C VAL A 56 -13.15 -12.36 14.52
N LYS A 57 -13.34 -13.64 14.24
CA LYS A 57 -14.18 -14.52 15.09
C LYS A 57 -13.57 -14.66 16.48
N ASP A 58 -14.42 -14.85 17.49
CA ASP A 58 -13.98 -15.21 18.85
C ASP A 58 -13.62 -16.70 18.92
N ILE A 59 -12.62 -17.07 18.11
CA ILE A 59 -12.05 -18.41 18.01
C ILE A 59 -10.53 -18.23 18.07
N LYS A 60 -9.85 -19.11 18.79
CA LYS A 60 -8.39 -19.06 18.91
C LYS A 60 -7.75 -19.08 17.52
N ILE A 61 -7.03 -18.02 17.17
CA ILE A 61 -6.25 -17.96 15.93
C ILE A 61 -5.07 -18.92 16.05
N LYS A 62 -4.85 -19.76 15.05
CA LYS A 62 -3.66 -20.62 14.91
C LYS A 62 -2.51 -19.85 14.28
N SER A 63 -2.74 -19.22 13.12
CA SER A 63 -1.81 -18.34 12.41
C SER A 63 -2.55 -17.18 11.75
N ALA A 64 -1.90 -16.02 11.58
CA ALA A 64 -2.45 -14.91 10.80
C ALA A 64 -1.34 -14.22 9.99
N LYS A 65 -1.29 -14.49 8.68
CA LYS A 65 -0.23 -14.02 7.80
C LYS A 65 -0.73 -12.89 6.91
N LEU A 66 -0.13 -11.71 7.06
CA LEU A 66 -0.34 -10.57 6.18
C LEU A 66 0.75 -10.55 5.10
N TYR A 67 0.33 -10.71 3.86
CA TYR A 67 1.14 -10.53 2.66
C TYR A 67 0.86 -9.12 2.11
N VAL A 68 1.89 -8.34 1.85
CA VAL A 68 1.72 -6.95 1.36
C VAL A 68 2.89 -6.51 0.51
N THR A 69 2.58 -5.75 -0.53
CA THR A 69 3.53 -4.92 -1.27
C THR A 69 2.84 -3.62 -1.74
N ALA A 70 3.63 -2.65 -2.18
CA ALA A 70 3.16 -1.40 -2.72
C ALA A 70 4.14 -0.84 -3.74
N ASP A 71 3.64 0.11 -4.51
CA ASP A 71 4.43 0.97 -5.39
C ASP A 71 4.17 2.45 -5.00
N ASP A 72 5.15 3.20 -4.52
CA ASP A 72 6.55 2.79 -4.35
C ASP A 72 6.81 2.15 -2.97
N CYS A 73 6.15 2.69 -1.94
CA CYS A 73 6.38 2.35 -0.55
C CYS A 73 5.08 2.36 0.25
N TYR A 74 5.02 1.64 1.36
CA TYR A 74 3.92 1.62 2.32
C TYR A 74 4.44 1.66 3.76
N LYS A 75 3.63 2.21 4.66
CA LYS A 75 3.64 1.92 6.10
C LYS A 75 2.38 1.14 6.44
N ALA A 76 2.52 -0.03 7.07
CA ALA A 76 1.39 -0.89 7.44
C ALA A 76 1.04 -0.76 8.93
N TYR A 77 -0.26 -0.80 9.22
CA TYR A 77 -0.82 -0.69 10.56
C TYR A 77 -1.92 -1.73 10.77
N ILE A 78 -1.97 -2.30 11.99
CA ILE A 78 -3.10 -3.10 12.48
C ILE A 78 -3.58 -2.48 13.77
N ASN A 79 -4.88 -2.13 13.85
CA ASN A 79 -5.48 -1.56 15.07
C ASN A 79 -4.69 -0.35 15.62
N GLY A 80 -4.28 0.56 14.75
CA GLY A 80 -3.45 1.72 15.09
C GLY A 80 -1.95 1.44 15.28
N GLN A 81 -1.56 0.18 15.50
CA GLN A 81 -0.17 -0.20 15.74
C GLN A 81 0.63 -0.32 14.44
N PHE A 82 1.75 0.41 14.34
CA PHE A 82 2.70 0.29 13.24
C PHE A 82 3.34 -1.11 13.20
N ILE A 83 3.38 -1.72 12.01
CA ILE A 83 3.98 -3.03 11.78
C ILE A 83 5.34 -2.87 11.10
N ALA A 84 5.35 -2.23 9.93
CA ALA A 84 6.52 -2.18 9.07
C ALA A 84 6.41 -1.08 8.01
N TYR A 85 7.58 -0.73 7.47
CA TYR A 85 7.75 0.03 6.24
C TYR A 85 8.32 -0.88 5.16
N GLY A 86 7.81 -0.80 3.95
CA GLY A 86 8.26 -1.62 2.82
C GLY A 86 7.63 -1.18 1.50
N PRO A 87 7.67 -2.02 0.45
CA PRO A 87 8.58 -3.15 0.33
C PRO A 87 10.04 -2.67 0.21
N ALA A 88 10.98 -3.60 0.17
CA ALA A 88 12.32 -3.29 -0.33
C ALA A 88 12.23 -2.92 -1.82
N GLN A 89 13.05 -1.97 -2.24
CA GLN A 89 13.10 -1.46 -3.61
C GLN A 89 13.23 -2.60 -4.62
N ALA A 90 12.50 -2.49 -5.72
CA ALA A 90 12.42 -3.51 -6.73
C ALA A 90 12.23 -2.89 -8.11
N PHE A 91 12.40 -3.69 -9.16
CA PHE A 91 11.98 -3.29 -10.50
C PHE A 91 10.46 -3.44 -10.62
N CYS A 92 9.83 -2.57 -11.41
CA CYS A 92 8.38 -2.62 -11.67
C CYS A 92 7.89 -3.92 -12.33
N PHE A 93 8.78 -4.70 -12.95
CA PHE A 93 8.46 -6.04 -13.47
C PHE A 93 8.71 -7.18 -12.46
N SER A 94 9.17 -6.88 -11.24
CA SER A 94 9.52 -7.89 -10.23
C SER A 94 9.45 -7.32 -8.81
N TYR A 95 8.24 -6.95 -8.35
CA TYR A 95 8.05 -6.42 -7.00
C TYR A 95 8.38 -7.44 -5.91
N ASN A 96 9.10 -6.97 -4.89
CA ASN A 96 9.22 -7.69 -3.62
C ASN A 96 7.92 -7.56 -2.83
N TYR A 97 7.60 -8.56 -2.00
CA TYR A 97 6.52 -8.46 -1.03
C TYR A 97 7.00 -8.91 0.35
N ASN A 98 6.32 -8.47 1.39
CA ASN A 98 6.60 -8.88 2.75
C ASN A 98 5.49 -9.78 3.29
N VAL A 99 5.87 -10.67 4.21
CA VAL A 99 4.95 -11.54 4.94
C VAL A 99 5.16 -11.33 6.43
N PHE A 100 4.09 -10.97 7.14
CA PHE A 100 4.11 -10.74 8.58
C PHE A 100 3.16 -11.70 9.30
N GLU A 101 3.64 -12.39 10.32
CA GLU A 101 2.78 -13.09 11.28
C GLU A 101 2.23 -12.08 12.29
N ILE A 102 0.93 -11.77 12.19
CA ILE A 102 0.24 -10.70 12.93
C ILE A 102 -0.79 -11.21 13.95
N LYS A 103 -0.88 -12.52 14.20
CA LYS A 103 -1.87 -13.10 15.13
C LYS A 103 -1.95 -12.40 16.49
N LYS A 104 -0.83 -11.94 17.03
CA LYS A 104 -0.76 -11.27 18.35
C LYS A 104 -1.33 -9.85 18.35
N LEU A 105 -1.56 -9.28 17.16
CA LEU A 105 -2.09 -7.92 16.98
C LEU A 105 -3.61 -7.92 16.78
N LEU A 106 -4.19 -9.09 16.47
CA LEU A 106 -5.61 -9.28 16.24
C LEU A 106 -6.36 -9.54 17.55
N LYS A 107 -7.59 -9.04 17.63
CA LYS A 107 -8.51 -9.23 18.77
C LYS A 107 -9.85 -9.78 18.26
N PRO A 108 -10.63 -10.53 19.05
CA PRO A 108 -12.00 -10.87 18.69
C PRO A 108 -12.84 -9.60 18.40
N GLY A 109 -13.70 -9.68 17.39
CA GLY A 109 -14.54 -8.56 16.92
C GLY A 109 -13.88 -7.70 15.84
N ILE A 110 -14.21 -6.41 15.81
CA ILE A 110 -13.75 -5.48 14.76
C ILE A 110 -12.26 -5.15 14.93
N ASN A 111 -11.52 -5.33 13.85
CA ASN A 111 -10.12 -4.94 13.68
C ASN A 111 -9.98 -4.04 12.46
N THR A 112 -8.88 -3.30 12.40
CA THR A 112 -8.56 -2.42 11.28
C THR A 112 -7.25 -2.83 10.65
N LEU A 113 -7.25 -2.94 9.32
CA LEU A 113 -6.07 -3.03 8.48
C LEU A 113 -5.91 -1.69 7.74
N ALA A 114 -4.74 -1.08 7.86
CA ALA A 114 -4.51 0.28 7.38
C ALA A 114 -3.11 0.44 6.77
N PHE A 115 -3.00 1.21 5.70
CA PHE A 115 -1.77 1.43 4.95
C PHE A 115 -1.62 2.89 4.55
N HIS A 116 -0.45 3.46 4.79
CA HIS A 116 -0.04 4.74 4.22
C HIS A 116 0.92 4.46 3.07
N VAL A 117 0.41 4.54 1.85
CA VAL A 117 1.17 4.34 0.62
C VAL A 117 1.75 5.66 0.16
N PHE A 118 3.01 5.61 -0.27
CA PHE A 118 3.75 6.74 -0.78
C PHE A 118 4.23 6.40 -2.19
N TYR A 119 3.79 7.21 -3.15
CA TYR A 119 4.32 7.23 -4.51
C TYR A 119 5.20 8.47 -4.68
N GLN A 120 6.49 8.26 -4.92
CA GLN A 120 7.46 9.35 -4.98
C GLN A 120 7.27 10.16 -6.25
N GLY A 121 7.08 9.49 -7.38
CA GLY A 121 6.90 10.08 -8.70
C GLY A 121 8.18 10.60 -9.37
N MET A 122 9.36 10.36 -8.79
CA MET A 122 10.64 10.82 -9.35
C MET A 122 11.51 9.66 -9.82
N LEU A 123 12.17 9.82 -10.96
CA LEU A 123 13.13 8.83 -11.46
C LEU A 123 14.53 9.18 -10.97
N ASN A 124 15.02 8.44 -9.97
CA ASN A 124 16.35 8.64 -9.39
C ASN A 124 17.08 7.29 -9.22
N MET A 125 18.28 7.30 -8.64
CA MET A 125 19.06 6.06 -8.44
C MET A 125 18.63 5.26 -7.20
N ALA A 126 17.82 5.85 -6.33
CA ALA A 126 17.31 5.19 -5.14
C ALA A 126 15.98 4.48 -5.41
N LEU A 127 15.11 4.98 -6.28
CA LEU A 127 13.77 4.42 -6.48
C LEU A 127 13.41 4.43 -7.96
N ILE A 128 12.81 3.32 -8.40
CA ILE A 128 12.26 3.20 -9.75
C ILE A 128 10.80 3.61 -9.66
N SER A 129 10.55 4.89 -9.91
CA SER A 129 9.23 5.53 -9.89
C SER A 129 9.02 6.32 -11.18
N ALA A 130 8.13 7.31 -11.16
CA ALA A 130 7.77 8.21 -12.26
C ALA A 130 7.07 7.55 -13.46
N ASP A 131 6.63 6.30 -13.31
CA ASP A 131 6.01 5.46 -14.34
C ASP A 131 4.47 5.42 -14.28
N ASN A 132 3.85 6.18 -13.37
CA ASN A 132 2.43 6.11 -12.98
C ASN A 132 1.98 4.76 -12.41
N LEU A 133 2.89 3.83 -12.17
CA LEU A 133 2.63 2.61 -11.43
C LEU A 133 2.60 2.99 -9.96
N ASN A 134 1.50 2.71 -9.28
CA ASN A 134 1.27 3.15 -7.91
C ASN A 134 0.41 2.13 -7.20
N GLY A 135 0.17 2.33 -5.91
CA GLY A 135 -0.87 1.64 -5.18
C GLY A 135 -0.32 0.48 -4.38
N MET A 136 -1.19 -0.44 -3.99
CA MET A 136 -0.80 -1.57 -3.15
C MET A 136 -1.66 -2.79 -3.38
N ILE A 137 -1.15 -3.93 -2.94
CA ILE A 137 -1.90 -5.18 -2.84
C ILE A 137 -1.61 -5.81 -1.48
N CYS A 138 -2.66 -6.32 -0.83
CA CYS A 138 -2.51 -7.08 0.40
C CYS A 138 -3.48 -8.25 0.49
N MET A 139 -3.07 -9.28 1.20
CA MET A 139 -3.87 -10.44 1.53
C MET A 139 -3.56 -10.84 2.96
N LEU A 140 -4.57 -10.97 3.80
CA LEU A 140 -4.46 -11.48 5.16
C LEU A 140 -5.16 -12.83 5.25
N GLU A 141 -4.40 -13.88 5.56
CA GLU A 141 -4.88 -15.23 5.79
C GLU A 141 -4.91 -15.50 7.30
N ILE A 142 -6.09 -15.73 7.87
CA ILE A 142 -6.29 -16.08 9.29
C ILE A 142 -6.73 -17.54 9.36
N GLU A 143 -5.89 -18.41 9.90
CA GLU A 143 -6.23 -19.81 10.20
C GLU A 143 -6.67 -19.90 11.66
N TYR A 144 -7.86 -20.42 11.91
CA TYR A 144 -8.42 -20.61 13.24
C TYR A 144 -8.17 -22.04 13.76
N ALA A 145 -8.24 -22.23 15.08
CA ALA A 145 -7.97 -23.52 15.71
C ALA A 145 -9.03 -24.60 15.40
N ASP A 146 -10.21 -24.20 14.93
CA ASP A 146 -11.29 -25.10 14.46
C ASP A 146 -11.09 -25.54 13.00
N GLY A 147 -10.02 -25.09 12.34
CA GLY A 147 -9.72 -25.40 10.94
C GLY A 147 -10.37 -24.45 9.92
N TYR A 148 -11.18 -23.48 10.37
CA TYR A 148 -11.70 -22.44 9.48
C TYR A 148 -10.57 -21.49 9.04
N THR A 149 -10.59 -21.06 7.78
CA THR A 149 -9.68 -20.03 7.27
C THR A 149 -10.48 -18.85 6.76
N GLN A 150 -10.13 -17.65 7.23
CA GLN A 150 -10.68 -16.39 6.75
C GLN A 150 -9.63 -15.65 5.93
N MET A 151 -10.08 -15.04 4.84
CA MET A 151 -9.23 -14.24 3.97
C MET A 151 -9.75 -12.81 3.90
N ILE A 152 -8.87 -11.84 4.09
CA ILE A 152 -9.15 -10.42 3.93
C ILE A 152 -8.20 -9.89 2.87
N SER A 153 -8.75 -9.56 1.71
CA SER A 153 -7.98 -9.14 0.54
C SER A 153 -8.22 -7.67 0.22
N SER A 154 -7.23 -7.03 -0.40
CA SER A 154 -7.41 -5.73 -1.05
C SER A 154 -8.37 -5.88 -2.22
N ASP A 155 -9.42 -5.06 -2.20
CA ASP A 155 -10.55 -5.07 -3.12
C ASP A 155 -11.28 -3.71 -3.01
N SER A 156 -12.48 -3.61 -3.60
CA SER A 156 -13.27 -2.37 -3.64
C SER A 156 -13.91 -2.00 -2.30
N SER A 157 -13.85 -2.88 -1.28
CA SER A 157 -14.37 -2.57 0.06
C SER A 157 -13.38 -1.79 0.92
N PHE A 158 -12.11 -1.64 0.48
CA PHE A 158 -11.21 -0.67 1.10
C PHE A 158 -11.71 0.75 0.87
N ARG A 159 -11.38 1.63 1.82
CA ARG A 159 -11.53 3.07 1.70
C ARG A 159 -10.18 3.71 1.39
N CYS A 160 -10.20 4.73 0.56
CA CYS A 160 -9.04 5.44 0.06
C CYS A 160 -9.16 6.93 0.39
N HIS A 161 -8.08 7.53 0.86
CA HIS A 161 -8.00 8.96 1.14
C HIS A 161 -6.69 9.54 0.64
N GLN A 162 -6.80 10.57 -0.19
CA GLN A 162 -5.66 11.30 -0.71
C GLN A 162 -5.18 12.28 0.37
N LEU A 163 -4.02 12.04 0.95
CA LEU A 163 -3.54 12.78 2.10
C LEU A 163 -2.86 14.08 1.66
N MET A 164 -3.58 15.20 1.79
CA MET A 164 -3.10 16.52 1.38
C MET A 164 -2.20 17.21 2.42
N SER A 165 -1.99 16.59 3.59
CA SER A 165 -1.09 17.12 4.62
C SER A 165 0.35 17.29 4.15
N TYR A 166 0.78 16.50 3.16
CA TYR A 166 2.17 16.48 2.68
C TYR A 166 2.30 17.34 1.43
N THR A 167 2.88 18.52 1.59
CA THR A 167 3.29 19.40 0.49
C THR A 167 4.81 19.53 0.48
N PHE A 168 5.38 20.13 -0.55
CA PHE A 168 6.81 20.39 -0.62
C PHE A 168 7.09 21.64 -1.46
N ASP A 169 8.18 22.34 -1.15
CA ASP A 169 8.65 23.52 -1.88
C ASP A 169 9.90 23.22 -2.70
N LYS A 170 10.70 22.22 -2.28
CA LYS A 170 11.97 21.88 -2.92
C LYS A 170 12.26 20.39 -2.89
N VAL A 171 13.12 19.97 -3.80
CA VAL A 171 13.67 18.61 -3.91
C VAL A 171 15.18 18.65 -3.66
N TYR A 172 15.70 17.66 -2.95
CA TYR A 172 17.10 17.53 -2.56
C TYR A 172 17.71 16.19 -2.96
N GLY A 173 19.04 16.09 -2.84
CA GLY A 173 19.77 14.82 -2.89
C GLY A 173 19.63 14.07 -4.21
N TYR A 174 19.78 14.76 -5.35
CA TYR A 174 19.61 14.15 -6.68
C TYR A 174 18.20 13.56 -6.89
N GLU A 175 17.17 14.34 -6.54
CA GLU A 175 15.77 13.93 -6.69
C GLU A 175 15.38 12.71 -5.85
N THR A 176 16.05 12.49 -4.72
CA THR A 176 15.72 11.38 -3.80
C THR A 176 14.85 11.80 -2.63
N GLN A 177 14.75 13.10 -2.31
CA GLN A 177 14.06 13.60 -1.12
C GLN A 177 13.27 14.87 -1.39
N PHE A 178 12.09 14.97 -0.78
CA PHE A 178 11.27 16.18 -0.75
C PHE A 178 11.51 16.95 0.54
N ALA A 179 11.53 18.28 0.45
CA ALA A 179 11.46 19.18 1.59
C ALA A 179 10.00 19.27 2.05
N GLU A 180 9.53 18.24 2.77
CA GLU A 180 8.12 18.16 3.13
C GLU A 180 7.70 19.25 4.11
N ASN A 181 6.66 19.99 3.75
CA ASN A 181 5.91 20.88 4.64
C ASN A 181 4.63 20.15 5.03
N ILE A 182 4.54 19.74 6.29
CA ILE A 182 3.45 18.90 6.80
C ILE A 182 2.45 19.76 7.56
N ASP A 183 1.25 19.91 7.00
CA ASP A 183 0.12 20.54 7.70
C ASP A 183 -0.75 19.46 8.38
N LEU A 184 -0.64 19.41 9.70
CA LEU A 184 -1.34 18.44 10.53
C LEU A 184 -2.84 18.72 10.67
N ASN A 185 -3.33 19.91 10.30
CA ASN A 185 -4.77 20.19 10.30
C ASN A 185 -5.53 19.33 9.27
N TYR A 186 -4.84 18.92 8.19
CA TYR A 186 -5.39 18.02 7.17
C TYR A 186 -5.15 16.53 7.50
N PHE A 187 -4.52 16.21 8.63
CA PHE A 187 -4.20 14.83 8.97
C PHE A 187 -5.40 14.15 9.67
N PRO A 188 -5.92 13.02 9.14
CA PRO A 188 -7.07 12.35 9.73
C PRO A 188 -6.65 11.53 10.96
N TYR A 189 -6.53 12.15 12.12
CA TYR A 189 -6.14 11.45 13.36
C TYR A 189 -7.07 10.28 13.68
N GLY A 190 -6.48 9.14 14.08
CA GLY A 190 -7.23 7.90 14.35
C GLY A 190 -7.63 7.12 13.09
N TRP A 191 -7.26 7.56 11.88
CA TRP A 191 -7.63 6.90 10.61
C TRP A 191 -7.19 5.44 10.49
N ASN A 192 -6.32 4.94 11.35
CA ASN A 192 -5.83 3.56 11.35
C ASN A 192 -6.39 2.74 12.53
N GLU A 193 -7.31 3.32 13.30
CA GLU A 193 -8.03 2.67 14.39
C GLU A 193 -9.44 2.23 13.96
N LYS A 194 -10.07 1.42 14.81
CA LYS A 194 -11.45 0.96 14.63
C LYS A 194 -12.44 2.05 15.02
N GLY A 195 -13.59 2.10 14.37
CA GLY A 195 -14.64 3.09 14.60
C GLY A 195 -14.34 4.47 14.03
N PHE A 196 -13.29 4.61 13.21
CA PHE A 196 -13.02 5.86 12.50
C PHE A 196 -14.06 6.07 11.39
N ASP A 197 -14.62 7.28 11.31
CA ASP A 197 -15.59 7.65 10.27
C ASP A 197 -14.88 7.90 8.93
N ASP A 198 -14.89 6.88 8.07
CA ASP A 198 -14.38 6.94 6.70
C ASP A 198 -15.47 7.11 5.64
N SER A 199 -16.67 7.57 6.03
CA SER A 199 -17.79 7.76 5.09
C SER A 199 -17.49 8.77 3.98
N GLY A 200 -16.63 9.76 4.25
CA GLY A 200 -16.14 10.73 3.27
C GLY A 200 -14.98 10.24 2.39
N TRP A 201 -14.48 9.02 2.62
CA TRP A 201 -13.36 8.47 1.86
C TRP A 201 -13.85 7.82 0.56
N ILE A 202 -13.04 7.94 -0.48
CA ILE A 202 -13.39 7.42 -1.81
C ILE A 202 -13.10 5.92 -1.92
N THR A 203 -13.75 5.25 -2.86
CA THR A 203 -13.41 3.87 -3.21
C THR A 203 -12.12 3.87 -4.05
N PRO A 204 -11.15 2.99 -3.77
CA PRO A 204 -9.94 2.89 -4.57
C PRO A 204 -10.25 2.43 -6.00
N PHE A 205 -9.36 2.80 -6.92
CA PHE A 205 -9.38 2.24 -8.27
C PHE A 205 -8.75 0.85 -8.25
N ILE A 206 -9.39 -0.13 -8.90
CA ILE A 206 -8.84 -1.48 -9.09
C ILE A 206 -8.34 -1.61 -10.52
N SER A 207 -7.07 -2.00 -10.70
CA SER A 207 -6.54 -2.31 -12.02
C SER A 207 -7.14 -3.61 -12.56
N SER A 208 -7.50 -3.62 -13.84
CA SER A 208 -7.97 -4.82 -14.55
C SER A 208 -6.81 -5.75 -14.98
N VAL A 209 -5.56 -5.31 -14.82
CA VAL A 209 -4.37 -6.04 -15.24
C VAL A 209 -3.70 -6.65 -14.00
N PRO A 210 -3.38 -7.96 -14.00
CA PRO A 210 -2.57 -8.56 -12.95
C PRO A 210 -1.14 -8.03 -13.04
N TYR A 211 -0.61 -7.56 -11.91
CA TYR A 211 0.80 -7.19 -11.76
C TYR A 211 1.67 -8.42 -11.41
N PRO A 212 2.98 -8.42 -11.70
CA PRO A 212 3.74 -7.33 -12.31
C PRO A 212 3.31 -7.08 -13.76
N MET A 213 3.24 -5.81 -14.17
CA MET A 213 2.98 -5.51 -15.56
C MET A 213 4.19 -5.92 -16.38
N PHE A 214 3.98 -6.91 -17.25
CA PHE A 214 4.90 -7.18 -18.33
C PHE A 214 4.75 -6.05 -19.34
N TYR A 215 5.82 -5.29 -19.54
CA TYR A 215 5.96 -4.45 -20.71
C TYR A 215 6.07 -5.38 -21.91
N ASN A 216 5.08 -5.36 -22.81
CA ASN A 216 5.23 -5.95 -24.14
C ASN A 216 6.20 -5.11 -24.98
#